data_AF-A0A7S4CC93-F1
#
_entry.id   AF-A0A7S4CC93-F1
#
_cell.length_a   1.000
_cell.length_b   1.000
_cell.length_c   1.000
_cell.angle_alpha   90.00
_cell.angle_beta   90.00
_cell.angle_gamma   90.00
#
_symmetry.space_group_name_H-M   'P 1'
#
loop_
_entity.id
_entity.type
_entity.pdbx_description
1 polymer ?
#
loop_
_entity_poly.entity_id
_entity_poly.type
_entity_poly.pdbx_seq_one_letter_code
_entity_poly.pdbx_strand_id
1 'polypeptide(L)'
;GWCDDLSVLGRAKLPGQKAESGLAIPMILLNVIDEVCTAAPHLRPKYAGKCEWCVAKATAHIWTERQVVLESVSPEGAPQTDSPEGRLLNPGHAIEAGWFLLQ
;
A
#
# COMPACT_ATOMS: atom_id res chain seq x y z
N GLY A 1 10.50 -5.80 -6.61
CA GLY A 1 11.47 -5.49 -5.53
C GLY A 1 10.89 -5.96 -4.21
N TRP A 2 11.49 -5.64 -3.06
CA TRP A 2 10.94 -6.08 -1.76
C TRP A 2 9.50 -5.63 -1.51
N CYS A 3 9.08 -4.52 -2.14
CA CYS A 3 7.72 -4.00 -2.05
C CYS A 3 6.66 -4.89 -2.73
N ASP A 4 7.09 -5.78 -3.63
CA ASP A 4 6.23 -6.71 -4.37
C ASP A 4 6.34 -8.15 -3.86
N ASP A 5 7.44 -8.45 -3.15
CA ASP A 5 7.74 -9.77 -2.61
C ASP A 5 8.44 -9.65 -1.26
N LEU A 6 7.68 -9.90 -0.19
CA LEU A 6 8.17 -9.85 1.19
C LEU A 6 9.04 -11.07 1.56
N SER A 7 9.13 -12.10 0.70
CA SER A 7 10.00 -13.25 0.96
C SER A 7 11.48 -12.83 1.04
N VAL A 8 11.86 -11.78 0.30
CA VAL A 8 13.21 -11.19 0.36
C VAL A 8 13.53 -10.55 1.71
N LEU A 9 12.50 -10.30 2.54
CA LEU A 9 12.60 -9.80 3.91
C LEU A 9 12.34 -10.91 4.95
N GLY A 10 12.37 -12.18 4.54
CA GLY A 10 12.14 -13.33 5.42
C GLY A 10 10.66 -13.58 5.77
N ARG A 11 9.73 -12.91 5.10
CA ARG A 11 8.28 -13.12 5.27
C ARG A 11 7.72 -13.92 4.10
N ALA A 12 8.17 -15.17 3.97
CA ALA A 12 7.69 -16.06 2.92
C ALA A 12 6.21 -16.41 3.11
N LYS A 13 5.48 -16.54 2.00
CA LYS A 13 4.09 -16.99 2.02
C LYS A 13 4.02 -18.46 2.41
N LEU A 14 3.10 -18.79 3.32
CA LEU A 14 2.87 -20.17 3.73
C LEU A 14 1.98 -20.92 2.73
N PRO A 15 2.09 -22.26 2.63
CA PRO A 15 1.19 -23.05 1.81
C PRO A 15 -0.29 -22.80 2.20
N GLY A 16 -1.13 -22.45 1.22
CA GLY A 16 -2.55 -22.15 1.45
C GLY A 16 -2.85 -20.71 1.89
N GLN A 17 -1.83 -19.87 2.10
CA GLN A 17 -2.03 -18.45 2.35
C GLN A 17 -2.53 -17.77 1.08
N LYS A 18 -3.66 -17.05 1.20
CA LYS A 18 -4.19 -16.25 0.08
C LYS A 18 -3.21 -15.15 -0.29
N ALA A 19 -3.11 -14.86 -1.59
CA ALA A 19 -2.39 -13.69 -2.03
C ALA A 19 -3.14 -12.43 -1.59
N GLU A 20 -2.41 -11.52 -0.98
CA GLU A 20 -2.90 -10.24 -0.48
C GLU A 20 -1.90 -9.11 -0.75
N SER A 21 -2.38 -7.89 -0.70
CA SER A 21 -1.68 -6.62 -0.80
C SER A 21 -2.06 -5.79 0.42
N GLY A 22 -1.08 -5.32 1.18
CA GLY A 22 -1.28 -4.53 2.40
C GLY A 22 -1.08 -3.04 2.17
N LEU A 23 -1.94 -2.20 2.75
CA LEU A 23 -1.96 -0.75 2.56
C LEU A 23 -0.69 -0.05 3.08
N ALA A 24 -0.12 -0.59 4.16
CA ALA A 24 1.05 -0.01 4.81
C ALA A 24 2.29 0.11 3.89
N ILE A 25 2.46 -0.80 2.93
CA ILE A 25 3.63 -0.80 2.02
C ILE A 25 3.65 0.42 1.09
N PRO A 26 2.60 0.68 0.27
CA PRO A 26 2.59 1.88 -0.55
C PRO A 26 2.57 3.17 0.28
N MET A 27 1.91 3.19 1.45
CA MET A 27 1.93 4.36 2.34
C MET A 27 3.34 4.74 2.79
N ILE A 28 4.06 3.81 3.44
CA ILE A 28 5.38 4.14 3.99
C ILE A 28 6.39 4.43 2.89
N LEU A 29 6.29 3.74 1.76
CA LEU A 29 7.20 3.96 0.64
C LEU A 29 6.98 5.34 0.01
N LEU A 30 5.73 5.77 -0.14
CA LEU A 30 5.42 7.10 -0.65
C LEU A 30 5.97 8.19 0.29
N ASN A 31 5.73 8.06 1.59
CA ASN A 31 6.26 8.98 2.60
C ASN A 31 7.80 9.05 2.59
N VAL A 32 8.48 7.90 2.56
CA VAL A 32 9.95 7.86 2.51
C VAL A 32 10.50 8.49 1.23
N ILE A 33 9.84 8.26 0.08
CA ILE A 33 10.26 8.88 -1.18
C ILE A 33 10.11 10.40 -1.10
N ASP A 34 9.01 10.90 -0.53
CA ASP A 34 8.80 12.34 -0.40
C ASP A 34 9.84 12.99 0.51
N GLU A 35 10.13 12.40 1.67
CA GLU A 35 11.21 12.85 2.58
C GLU A 35 12.58 12.88 1.88
N VAL A 36 12.93 11.82 1.14
CA VAL A 36 14.18 11.76 0.38
C VAL A 36 14.23 12.82 -0.72
N CYS A 37 13.12 13.05 -1.43
CA CYS A 37 13.07 14.06 -2.49
C CYS A 37 13.05 15.48 -1.95
N THR A 38 12.51 15.70 -0.75
CA THR A 38 12.59 16.98 -0.04
C THR A 38 14.03 17.31 0.33
N ALA A 39 14.78 16.34 0.85
CA ALA A 39 16.20 16.51 1.15
C ALA A 39 17.10 16.57 -0.11
N ALA A 40 16.72 15.85 -1.18
CA ALA A 40 17.48 15.73 -2.42
C ALA A 40 16.59 15.82 -3.67
N PRO A 41 16.18 17.03 -4.10
CA PRO A 41 15.19 17.22 -5.17
C PRO A 41 15.56 16.61 -6.52
N HIS A 42 16.85 16.50 -6.84
CA HIS A 42 17.35 15.90 -8.07
C HIS A 42 17.03 14.39 -8.19
N LEU A 43 16.64 13.72 -7.09
CA LEU A 43 16.23 12.32 -7.10
C LEU A 43 14.75 12.14 -7.49
N ARG A 44 13.94 13.20 -7.54
CA ARG A 44 12.50 13.07 -7.83
C ARG A 44 12.20 12.37 -9.17
N PRO A 45 12.91 12.65 -10.29
CA PRO A 45 12.71 11.90 -11.54
C PRO A 45 13.04 10.41 -11.42
N LYS A 46 14.00 10.04 -10.56
CA LYS A 46 14.38 8.63 -10.33
C LYS A 46 13.26 7.85 -9.65
N TYR A 47 12.46 8.49 -8.80
CA TYR A 47 11.41 7.83 -8.02
C TYR A 47 9.98 8.03 -8.55
N ALA A 48 9.78 8.85 -9.58
CA ALA A 48 8.46 9.16 -10.14
C ALA A 48 7.59 7.90 -10.41
N GLY A 49 8.13 6.91 -11.12
CA GLY A 49 7.40 5.66 -11.39
C GLY A 49 7.09 4.85 -10.13
N LYS A 50 7.88 4.99 -9.06
CA LYS A 50 7.57 4.35 -7.77
C LYS A 50 6.49 5.12 -7.00
N CYS A 51 6.44 6.45 -7.08
CA CYS A 51 5.32 7.23 -6.56
C CYS A 51 4.01 6.85 -7.24
N GLU A 52 3.99 6.80 -8.58
CA GLU A 52 2.82 6.37 -9.35
C GLU A 52 2.33 4.98 -8.93
N TRP A 53 3.27 4.04 -8.74
CA TRP A 53 2.95 2.71 -8.22
C TRP A 53 2.35 2.77 -6.81
N CYS A 54 2.90 3.59 -5.90
CA CYS A 54 2.37 3.73 -4.54
C CYS A 54 0.96 4.31 -4.54
N VAL A 55 0.71 5.35 -5.34
CA VAL A 55 -0.61 5.96 -5.50
C VAL A 55 -1.60 4.93 -6.02
N ALA A 56 -1.29 4.27 -7.13
CA ALA A 56 -2.16 3.24 -7.70
C ALA A 56 -2.45 2.12 -6.69
N LYS A 57 -1.43 1.62 -5.98
CA LYS A 57 -1.59 0.59 -4.96
C LYS A 57 -2.44 1.07 -3.79
N ALA A 58 -2.16 2.22 -3.20
CA ALA A 58 -2.94 2.76 -2.09
C ALA A 58 -4.42 2.97 -2.46
N THR A 59 -4.69 3.50 -3.67
CA THR A 59 -6.08 3.68 -4.13
C THR A 59 -6.84 2.38 -4.37
N ALA A 60 -6.15 1.27 -4.65
CA ALA A 60 -6.77 -0.05 -4.81
C ALA A 60 -7.37 -0.60 -3.50
N HIS A 61 -7.07 0.00 -2.35
CA HIS A 61 -7.66 -0.35 -1.05
C HIS A 61 -8.99 0.35 -0.77
N ILE A 62 -9.44 1.25 -1.64
CA ILE A 62 -10.71 1.95 -1.49
C ILE A 62 -11.85 1.03 -1.96
N TRP A 63 -12.69 0.61 -1.01
CA TRP A 63 -13.91 -0.14 -1.35
C TRP A 63 -15.10 0.81 -1.45
N THR A 64 -15.31 1.34 -2.65
CA THR A 64 -16.31 2.36 -2.93
C THR A 64 -17.73 1.94 -2.55
N GLU A 65 -18.15 0.70 -2.81
CA GLU A 65 -19.51 0.25 -2.47
C GLU A 65 -19.83 0.34 -0.97
N ARG A 66 -18.80 0.21 -0.12
CA ARG A 66 -18.95 0.23 1.34
C ARG A 66 -18.42 1.50 1.99
N GLN A 67 -17.83 2.40 1.21
CA GLN A 67 -17.25 3.66 1.68
C GLN A 67 -16.20 3.45 2.79
N VAL A 68 -15.34 2.44 2.62
CA VAL A 68 -14.25 2.11 3.56
C VAL A 68 -12.92 1.94 2.85
N VAL A 69 -11.83 2.08 3.61
CA VAL A 69 -10.47 1.74 3.18
C VAL A 69 -10.04 0.47 3.89
N LEU A 70 -9.69 -0.56 3.14
CA LEU A 70 -9.31 -1.87 3.65
C LEU A 70 -7.79 -1.94 3.93
N GLU A 71 -7.38 -2.56 5.04
CA GLU A 71 -5.94 -2.78 5.29
C GLU A 71 -5.32 -3.79 4.33
N SER A 72 -6.10 -4.81 3.93
CA SER A 72 -5.67 -5.90 3.05
C SER A 72 -6.69 -6.12 1.94
N VAL A 73 -6.21 -6.26 0.71
CA VAL A 73 -6.98 -6.57 -0.51
C VAL A 73 -6.25 -7.61 -1.34
N SER A 74 -6.88 -8.16 -2.38
CA SER A 74 -6.16 -8.99 -3.34
C SER A 74 -5.05 -8.18 -4.05
N PRO A 75 -4.06 -8.82 -4.70
CA PRO A 75 -3.06 -8.09 -5.48
C PRO A 75 -3.63 -7.13 -6.54
N GLU A 76 -4.85 -7.40 -7.00
CA GLU A 76 -5.64 -6.63 -7.97
C GLU A 76 -6.59 -5.61 -7.32
N GLY A 77 -6.65 -5.52 -5.98
CA GLY A 77 -7.50 -4.59 -5.24
C GLY A 77 -8.88 -5.12 -4.86
N ALA A 78 -9.16 -6.41 -5.07
CA ALA A 78 -10.47 -6.96 -4.72
C ALA A 78 -10.60 -7.15 -3.19
N PRO A 79 -11.74 -6.78 -2.57
CA PRO A 79 -12.01 -7.08 -1.17
C PRO A 79 -12.01 -8.59 -0.89
N GLN A 80 -11.38 -9.02 0.18
CA GLN A 80 -11.31 -10.43 0.60
C GLN A 80 -12.02 -10.66 1.95
N THR A 81 -13.30 -10.31 2.03
CA THR A 81 -14.04 -10.25 3.30
C THR A 81 -14.37 -11.59 3.95
N ASP A 82 -13.97 -12.70 3.32
CA ASP A 82 -14.13 -14.04 3.88
C ASP A 82 -13.04 -14.38 4.92
N SER A 83 -11.99 -13.55 5.05
CA SER A 83 -11.01 -13.64 6.13
C SER A 83 -11.12 -12.49 7.15
N PRO A 84 -10.66 -12.67 8.40
CA PRO A 84 -10.52 -11.56 9.34
C PRO A 84 -9.65 -10.42 8.81
N GLU A 85 -8.57 -10.74 8.12
CA GLU A 85 -7.61 -9.78 7.57
C GLU A 85 -8.24 -8.90 6.49
N GLY A 86 -9.03 -9.48 5.58
CA GLY A 86 -9.73 -8.71 4.54
C GLY A 86 -10.95 -7.94 5.04
N ARG A 87 -11.31 -8.06 6.33
CA ARG A 87 -12.29 -7.21 7.01
C ARG A 87 -11.64 -6.17 7.93
N LEU A 88 -10.32 -6.19 8.07
CA LEU A 88 -9.60 -5.29 8.96
C LEU A 88 -9.64 -3.86 8.39
N LEU A 89 -10.08 -2.94 9.25
CA LEU A 89 -10.05 -1.51 9.00
C LEU A 89 -9.15 -0.85 10.04
N ASN A 90 -8.29 0.07 9.61
CA ASN A 90 -7.56 0.95 10.51
C ASN A 90 -7.86 2.41 10.12
N PRO A 91 -8.73 3.11 10.86
CA PRO A 91 -9.07 4.50 10.57
C PRO A 91 -7.85 5.44 10.57
N GLY A 92 -6.85 5.16 11.40
CA GLY A 92 -5.60 5.94 11.44
C GLY A 92 -4.85 5.84 10.11
N HIS A 93 -4.66 4.61 9.61
CA HIS A 93 -4.03 4.41 8.31
C HIS A 93 -4.85 5.00 7.15
N ALA A 94 -6.18 4.92 7.20
CA ALA A 94 -7.01 5.52 6.16
C ALA A 94 -6.82 7.05 6.07
N ILE A 95 -6.72 7.73 7.22
CA ILE A 95 -6.48 9.17 7.29
C ILE A 95 -5.05 9.50 6.82
N GLU A 96 -4.04 8.76 7.30
CA GLU A 96 -2.64 8.94 6.89
C GLU A 96 -2.44 8.70 5.39
N ALA A 97 -3.05 7.65 4.84
CA ALA A 97 -3.01 7.37 3.41
C ALA A 97 -3.64 8.53 2.62
N GLY A 98 -4.78 9.05 3.09
CA GLY A 98 -5.40 10.24 2.50
C GLY A 98 -4.46 11.45 2.51
N TRP A 99 -3.75 11.69 3.62
CA TRP A 99 -2.76 12.77 3.72
C TRP A 99 -1.61 12.58 2.73
N PHE A 100 -1.00 11.39 2.66
CA PHE A 100 0.12 11.12 1.73
C PHE A 100 -0.29 11.24 0.25
N LEU A 101 -1.55 10.93 -0.10
CA LEU A 101 -2.05 11.07 -1.46
C LEU A 101 -2.32 12.52 -1.88
N LEU A 102 -2.42 13.46 -0.93
CA LEU A 102 -2.66 14.88 -1.20
C LEU A 102 -1.39 15.73 -1.35
N GLN A 103 -0.22 15.18 -0.99
CA GLN A 103 1.09 15.83 -1.11
C GLN A 103 1.59 15.85 -2.57
#